data_AF-A0A9D0LKT3-F1
#
_entry.id   AF-A0A9D0LKT3-F1
#
_cell.length_a   1.000
_cell.length_b   1.000
_cell.length_c   1.000
_cell.angle_alpha   90.00
_cell.angle_beta   90.00
_cell.angle_gamma   90.00
#
_symmetry.space_group_name_H-M   'P 1'
#
loop_
_entity.id
_entity.type
_entity.pdbx_description
1 polymer ?
#
loop_
_entity_poly.entity_id
_entity_poly.type
_entity_poly.pdbx_seq_one_letter_code
_entity_poly.pdbx_strand_id
1 'polypeptide(L)'
;MRPGLVAGPRPGRAAIGDGTPGSRHPVPPAARAGSGSGRVGLAAGPLLLRPRPPGRPAGAPHPRLRPEGGAVLFLGLALAFLVVGLIGLWWSRRRWAAAGLPHGQIVYADVGDAFPVQEALYDPQLRLVGRPDYLVRQGRTLIPVEVKSGRAPARGPYRSHLLQLAAYCHLVEAQTGHRPPYGLIRYADRTVAVNYTPALREHLVQTLARLRADRQATEVHRDHHQPARCRACGYRDRCDEALA
;
A
#
# COMPACT_ATOMS: atom_id res chain seq x y z
N MET A 1 48.47 21.74 15.37
CA MET A 1 48.54 21.37 16.80
C MET A 1 47.28 20.60 17.16
N ARG A 2 47.39 19.49 17.92
CA ARG A 2 46.27 18.71 18.47
C ARG A 2 46.28 18.83 20.00
N PRO A 3 45.13 19.09 20.60
CA PRO A 3 44.69 18.33 21.77
C PRO A 3 43.21 17.90 21.60
N GLY A 4 42.67 16.91 22.29
CA GLY A 4 43.24 15.88 23.18
C GLY A 4 42.09 14.97 23.61
N LEU A 5 42.29 13.65 23.67
CA LEU A 5 41.24 12.73 24.13
C LEU A 5 41.03 12.87 25.65
N VAL A 6 39.78 12.83 26.09
CA VAL A 6 39.40 12.50 27.47
C VAL A 6 38.31 11.44 27.42
N ALA A 7 38.40 10.43 28.28
CA ALA A 7 37.54 9.24 28.26
C ALA A 7 36.98 8.91 29.65
N GLY A 8 35.77 8.33 29.67
CA GLY A 8 35.15 7.68 30.83
C GLY A 8 33.84 8.33 31.31
N PRO A 9 33.03 7.63 32.13
CA PRO A 9 33.13 6.23 32.57
C PRO A 9 31.99 5.33 32.02
N ARG A 10 32.13 4.00 32.19
CA ARG A 10 31.06 3.00 31.96
C ARG A 10 30.46 2.52 33.29
N PRO A 11 29.13 2.40 33.37
CA PRO A 11 28.45 1.32 34.09
C PRO A 11 27.43 0.60 33.17
N GLY A 12 26.99 -0.64 33.39
CA GLY A 12 27.39 -1.69 34.32
C GLY A 12 26.69 -2.99 33.91
N ARG A 13 27.30 -4.16 34.14
CA ARG A 13 26.69 -5.48 33.86
C ARG A 13 25.81 -5.90 35.05
N ALA A 14 24.63 -6.43 34.79
CA ALA A 14 23.86 -7.22 35.76
C ALA A 14 23.12 -8.38 35.06
N ALA A 15 23.27 -9.57 35.66
CA ALA A 15 22.32 -10.69 35.84
C ALA A 15 21.25 -10.92 34.74
N ILE A 16 21.25 -12.04 34.00
CA ILE A 16 21.07 -13.44 34.45
C ILE A 16 19.88 -13.60 35.41
N GLY A 17 18.79 -14.17 34.89
CA GLY A 17 17.65 -14.65 35.66
C GLY A 17 16.95 -15.77 34.90
N ASP A 18 17.04 -16.99 35.43
CA ASP A 18 16.36 -18.18 34.90
C ASP A 18 14.84 -18.11 35.17
N GLY A 19 14.03 -18.70 34.29
CA GLY A 19 12.57 -18.68 34.47
C GLY A 19 11.75 -19.25 33.30
N THR A 20 11.87 -20.55 33.04
CA THR A 20 10.80 -21.33 32.37
C THR A 20 9.83 -21.88 33.45
N PRO A 21 8.67 -22.52 33.17
CA PRO A 21 8.12 -22.91 31.86
C PRO A 21 6.59 -22.67 31.64
N GLY A 22 6.17 -22.84 30.39
CA GLY A 22 5.05 -23.76 30.09
C GLY A 22 3.64 -23.20 29.83
N SER A 23 3.24 -23.18 28.56
CA SER A 23 1.85 -23.40 28.16
C SER A 23 1.82 -24.24 26.86
N ARG A 24 1.64 -25.56 27.00
CA ARG A 24 1.49 -26.48 25.87
C ARG A 24 0.02 -26.53 25.44
N HIS A 25 -0.31 -25.98 24.27
CA HIS A 25 -1.60 -26.28 23.64
C HIS A 25 -1.52 -27.63 22.89
N PRO A 26 -2.46 -28.57 23.11
CA PRO A 26 -2.43 -29.87 22.45
C PRO A 26 -2.88 -29.76 20.98
N VAL A 27 -2.08 -30.37 20.10
CA VAL A 27 -2.42 -30.58 18.68
C VAL A 27 -3.30 -31.83 18.56
N PRO A 28 -4.47 -31.77 17.87
CA PRO A 28 -5.26 -32.97 17.60
C PRO A 28 -4.57 -33.88 16.55
N PRO A 29 -4.56 -35.21 16.73
CA PRO A 29 -3.82 -36.12 15.86
C PRO A 29 -4.53 -36.37 14.51
N ALA A 30 -3.72 -36.59 13.47
CA ALA A 30 -4.20 -36.95 12.14
C ALA A 30 -4.78 -38.38 12.09
N ALA A 31 -5.89 -38.56 11.37
CA ALA A 31 -6.49 -39.86 11.14
C ALA A 31 -5.58 -40.74 10.24
N ARG A 32 -5.22 -41.94 10.73
CA ARG A 32 -4.49 -42.94 9.93
C ARG A 32 -5.44 -43.71 9.02
N ALA A 33 -5.00 -43.97 7.80
CA ALA A 33 -5.69 -44.86 6.87
C ALA A 33 -5.61 -46.32 7.34
N GLY A 34 -6.77 -46.99 7.42
CA GLY A 34 -6.87 -48.43 7.69
C GLY A 34 -6.80 -49.24 6.40
N SER A 35 -5.68 -49.92 6.16
CA SER A 35 -5.57 -50.92 5.10
C SER A 35 -6.22 -52.24 5.54
N GLY A 36 -7.37 -52.58 4.96
CA GLY A 36 -8.14 -53.79 5.27
C GLY A 36 -8.06 -54.82 4.15
N SER A 37 -7.06 -55.72 4.21
CA SER A 37 -6.94 -56.85 3.28
C SER A 37 -7.93 -57.96 3.65
N GLY A 38 -9.11 -57.97 3.01
CA GLY A 38 -10.12 -59.02 3.15
C GLY A 38 -10.16 -59.95 1.93
N ARG A 39 -9.41 -61.05 1.96
CA ARG A 39 -9.61 -62.18 1.02
C ARG A 39 -10.83 -62.98 1.47
N VAL A 40 -11.87 -63.08 0.63
CA VAL A 40 -12.97 -64.05 0.79
C VAL A 40 -13.01 -64.94 -0.45
N GLY A 41 -13.11 -66.24 -0.23
CA GLY A 41 -12.92 -67.27 -1.27
C GLY A 41 -14.10 -67.42 -2.25
N LEU A 42 -13.81 -68.06 -3.38
CA LEU A 42 -14.81 -68.44 -4.38
C LEU A 42 -15.74 -69.52 -3.82
N ALA A 43 -17.04 -69.34 -4.00
CA ALA A 43 -18.02 -70.41 -4.02
C ALA A 43 -18.71 -70.40 -5.40
N ALA A 44 -18.45 -71.42 -6.22
CA ALA A 44 -19.03 -71.52 -7.56
C ALA A 44 -20.44 -72.11 -7.50
N GLY A 45 -21.46 -71.25 -7.60
CA GLY A 45 -22.84 -71.67 -7.86
C GLY A 45 -23.08 -71.96 -9.35
N PRO A 46 -23.98 -72.89 -9.70
CA PRO A 46 -24.19 -73.30 -11.09
C PRO A 46 -24.78 -72.17 -11.96
N LEU A 47 -24.25 -72.02 -13.18
CA LEU A 47 -24.76 -71.08 -14.18
C LEU A 47 -26.15 -71.50 -14.67
N LEU A 48 -27.19 -70.77 -14.24
CA LEU A 48 -28.47 -70.75 -14.94
C LEU A 48 -28.41 -69.71 -16.08
N LEU A 49 -28.43 -70.17 -17.33
CA LEU A 49 -28.49 -69.29 -18.50
C LEU A 49 -29.79 -68.47 -18.47
N ARG A 50 -29.67 -67.15 -18.25
CA ARG A 50 -30.76 -66.21 -18.52
C ARG A 50 -30.79 -65.85 -20.01
N PRO A 51 -31.96 -65.85 -20.68
CA PRO A 51 -32.07 -65.41 -22.06
C PRO A 51 -31.76 -63.91 -22.20
N ARG A 52 -31.18 -63.55 -23.33
CA ARG A 52 -30.71 -62.20 -23.65
C ARG A 52 -31.88 -61.35 -24.17
N PRO A 53 -32.17 -60.15 -23.64
CA PRO A 53 -33.22 -59.29 -24.18
C PRO A 53 -32.83 -58.75 -25.57
N PRO A 54 -33.80 -58.49 -26.47
CA PRO A 54 -33.53 -57.97 -27.81
C PRO A 54 -32.93 -56.56 -27.77
N GLY A 55 -32.08 -56.25 -28.75
CA GLY A 55 -31.36 -54.98 -28.83
C GLY A 55 -32.28 -53.78 -29.08
N ARG A 56 -31.97 -52.65 -28.46
CA ARG A 56 -32.58 -51.35 -28.76
C ARG A 56 -32.20 -50.91 -30.18
N PRO A 57 -33.15 -50.40 -31.01
CA PRO A 57 -32.81 -49.82 -32.30
C PRO A 57 -31.97 -48.55 -32.12
N ALA A 58 -31.10 -48.27 -33.10
CA ALA A 58 -30.22 -47.11 -33.08
C ALA A 58 -31.01 -45.79 -33.08
N GLY A 59 -30.65 -44.88 -32.17
CA GLY A 59 -31.25 -43.55 -32.11
C GLY A 59 -30.90 -42.69 -33.33
N ALA A 60 -31.85 -41.86 -33.77
CA ALA A 60 -31.63 -40.93 -34.86
C ALA A 60 -30.50 -39.91 -34.53
N PRO A 61 -29.74 -39.45 -35.53
CA PRO A 61 -28.64 -38.50 -35.31
C PRO A 61 -29.16 -37.16 -34.78
N HIS A 62 -28.70 -36.76 -33.59
CA HIS A 62 -29.02 -35.45 -33.04
C HIS A 62 -28.46 -34.32 -33.92
N PRO A 63 -29.22 -33.23 -34.16
CA PRO A 63 -28.74 -32.10 -34.94
C PRO A 63 -27.58 -31.40 -34.21
N ARG A 64 -26.41 -31.34 -34.86
CA ARG A 64 -25.26 -30.59 -34.35
C ARG A 64 -25.51 -29.09 -34.54
N LEU A 65 -25.98 -28.42 -33.50
CA LEU A 65 -26.02 -26.96 -33.43
C LEU A 65 -24.59 -26.42 -33.57
N ARG A 66 -24.29 -25.76 -34.70
CA ARG A 66 -23.00 -25.11 -34.95
C ARG A 66 -22.89 -23.84 -34.08
N PRO A 67 -21.86 -23.70 -33.22
CA PRO A 67 -21.79 -22.64 -32.21
C PRO A 67 -21.25 -21.30 -32.73
N GLU A 68 -21.08 -21.13 -34.05
CA GLU A 68 -20.34 -20.01 -34.67
C GLU A 68 -20.86 -18.61 -34.24
N GLY A 69 -22.17 -18.45 -34.08
CA GLY A 69 -22.78 -17.17 -33.68
C GLY A 69 -22.52 -16.78 -32.22
N GLY A 70 -22.33 -17.76 -31.34
CA GLY A 70 -22.09 -17.51 -29.91
C GLY A 70 -20.70 -16.93 -29.67
N ALA A 71 -19.68 -17.49 -30.31
CA ALA A 71 -18.29 -17.07 -30.14
C ALA A 71 -18.08 -15.59 -30.53
N VAL A 72 -18.67 -15.15 -31.65
CA VAL A 72 -18.58 -13.75 -32.11
C VAL A 72 -19.28 -12.80 -31.13
N LEU A 73 -20.45 -13.17 -30.60
CA LEU A 73 -21.16 -12.38 -29.59
C LEU A 73 -20.38 -12.26 -28.28
N PHE A 74 -19.82 -13.36 -27.78
CA PHE A 74 -18.97 -13.34 -26.57
C PHE A 74 -17.69 -12.53 -26.77
N LEU A 75 -17.05 -12.61 -27.94
CA LEU A 75 -15.85 -11.82 -28.26
C LEU A 75 -16.17 -10.32 -28.33
N GLY A 76 -17.31 -9.94 -28.95
CA GLY A 76 -17.79 -8.57 -28.99
C GLY A 76 -18.10 -8.00 -27.60
N LEU A 77 -18.77 -8.77 -26.74
CA LEU A 77 -19.01 -8.40 -25.34
C LEU A 77 -17.70 -8.25 -24.56
N ALA A 78 -16.75 -9.18 -24.68
CA ALA A 78 -15.46 -9.11 -24.02
C ALA A 78 -14.66 -7.87 -24.44
N LEU A 79 -14.65 -7.53 -25.74
CA LEU A 79 -14.00 -6.32 -26.24
C LEU A 79 -14.69 -5.05 -25.74
N ALA A 80 -16.02 -5.01 -25.70
CA ALA A 80 -16.78 -3.89 -25.14
C ALA A 80 -16.46 -3.66 -23.65
N PHE A 81 -16.44 -4.73 -22.84
CA PHE A 81 -16.03 -4.64 -21.43
C PHE A 81 -14.57 -4.20 -21.27
N LEU A 82 -13.66 -4.66 -22.13
CA LEU A 82 -12.26 -4.21 -22.13
C LEU A 82 -12.16 -2.70 -22.41
N VAL A 83 -12.84 -2.21 -23.45
CA VAL A 83 -12.82 -0.79 -23.83
C VAL A 83 -13.46 0.08 -22.74
N VAL A 84 -14.61 -0.32 -22.19
CA VAL A 84 -15.24 0.37 -21.05
C VAL A 84 -14.33 0.37 -19.82
N GLY A 85 -13.64 -0.74 -19.54
CA GLY A 85 -12.65 -0.85 -18.47
C GLY A 85 -11.46 0.10 -18.68
N LEU A 86 -10.91 0.18 -19.90
CA LEU A 86 -9.81 1.09 -20.25
C LEU A 86 -10.23 2.57 -20.19
N ILE A 87 -11.43 2.90 -20.66
CA ILE A 87 -12.01 4.25 -20.54
C ILE A 87 -12.25 4.59 -19.06
N GLY A 88 -12.78 3.65 -18.28
CA GLY A 88 -12.95 3.79 -16.83
C GLY A 88 -11.64 4.00 -16.09
N LEU A 89 -10.58 3.27 -16.44
CA LEU A 89 -9.23 3.44 -15.92
C LEU A 89 -8.60 4.79 -16.35
N TRP A 90 -8.86 5.25 -17.58
CA TRP A 90 -8.36 6.54 -18.07
C TRP A 90 -9.10 7.73 -17.45
N TRP A 91 -10.43 7.66 -17.32
CA TRP A 91 -11.24 8.62 -16.56
C TRP A 91 -10.93 8.59 -15.07
N SER A 92 -10.65 7.43 -14.50
CA SER A 92 -10.10 7.31 -13.15
C SER A 92 -8.77 8.06 -13.07
N ARG A 93 -7.73 7.67 -13.82
CA ARG A 93 -6.42 8.32 -13.79
C ARG A 93 -6.50 9.85 -14.02
N ARG A 94 -7.36 10.33 -14.93
CA ARG A 94 -7.61 11.77 -15.14
C ARG A 94 -8.37 12.43 -13.98
N ARG A 95 -9.44 11.84 -13.46
CA ARG A 95 -10.17 12.37 -12.29
C ARG A 95 -9.33 12.33 -11.01
N TRP A 96 -8.37 11.41 -10.89
CA TRP A 96 -7.51 11.28 -9.71
C TRP A 96 -6.29 12.22 -9.81
N ALA A 97 -5.84 12.55 -11.02
CA ALA A 97 -4.95 13.70 -11.26
C ALA A 97 -5.67 15.03 -10.97
N ALA A 98 -6.92 15.20 -11.41
CA ALA A 98 -7.72 16.41 -11.18
C ALA A 98 -8.19 16.59 -9.72
N ALA A 99 -8.60 15.51 -9.05
CA ALA A 99 -8.88 15.48 -7.60
C ALA A 99 -7.62 15.58 -6.75
N GLY A 100 -6.44 15.42 -7.38
CA GLY A 100 -5.19 15.91 -6.86
C GLY A 100 -4.73 15.26 -5.56
N LEU A 101 -4.80 13.91 -5.46
CA LEU A 101 -3.92 12.98 -4.71
C LEU A 101 -4.56 11.58 -4.52
N PRO A 102 -3.77 10.52 -4.24
CA PRO A 102 -4.31 9.19 -3.99
C PRO A 102 -5.07 9.12 -2.65
N HIS A 103 -6.11 8.30 -2.61
CA HIS A 103 -6.71 7.83 -1.37
C HIS A 103 -5.67 7.02 -0.60
N GLY A 104 -5.10 7.58 0.47
CA GLY A 104 -4.32 6.81 1.43
C GLY A 104 -5.24 5.77 2.07
N GLN A 105 -4.89 4.48 1.94
CA GLN A 105 -5.66 3.44 2.61
C GLN A 105 -5.50 3.63 4.12
N ILE A 106 -6.62 3.73 4.83
CA ILE A 106 -6.62 3.78 6.29
C ILE A 106 -6.37 2.35 6.80
N VAL A 107 -5.13 1.92 6.66
CA VAL A 107 -4.60 0.72 7.32
C VAL A 107 -4.12 1.16 8.68
N TYR A 108 -4.69 0.57 9.73
CA TYR A 108 -4.13 0.65 11.07
C TYR A 108 -2.83 -0.15 11.04
N ALA A 109 -1.70 0.55 10.96
CA ALA A 109 -0.38 -0.04 10.95
C ALA A 109 0.19 0.02 12.38
N ASP A 110 0.37 -1.14 12.99
CA ASP A 110 1.25 -1.25 14.15
C ASP A 110 2.67 -0.90 13.70
N VAL A 111 3.16 0.18 14.26
CA VAL A 111 4.48 0.72 13.96
C VAL A 111 5.49 -0.15 14.70
N GLY A 112 6.29 -0.93 13.97
CA GLY A 112 7.40 -1.71 14.52
C GLY A 112 8.53 -0.80 15.06
N ASP A 113 9.77 -1.29 15.07
CA ASP A 113 10.93 -0.54 15.59
C ASP A 113 11.10 0.83 14.90
N ALA A 114 10.53 1.86 15.54
CA ALA A 114 10.52 3.24 15.10
C ALA A 114 11.60 4.00 15.84
N PHE A 115 12.52 4.61 15.09
CA PHE A 115 13.61 5.40 15.65
C PHE A 115 13.55 6.85 15.13
N PRO A 116 13.82 7.85 15.98
CA PRO A 116 13.82 9.24 15.58
C PRO A 116 14.96 9.53 14.60
N VAL A 117 14.71 10.43 13.65
CA VAL A 117 15.73 10.83 12.67
C VAL A 117 16.51 12.02 13.22
N GLN A 118 17.82 11.85 13.46
CA GLN A 118 18.64 12.89 14.06
C GLN A 118 19.10 13.93 13.02
N GLU A 119 19.59 13.47 11.87
CA GLU A 119 20.08 14.29 10.76
C GLU A 119 19.03 14.43 9.65
N ALA A 120 19.02 15.57 8.95
CA ALA A 120 18.12 15.76 7.81
C ALA A 120 18.59 14.96 6.58
N LEU A 121 17.66 14.32 5.90
CA LEU A 121 17.90 13.65 4.62
C LEU A 121 17.98 14.71 3.51
N TYR A 122 18.82 14.48 2.50
CA TYR A 122 19.04 15.42 1.39
C TYR A 122 19.10 14.71 0.03
N ASP A 123 18.43 15.30 -0.96
CA ASP A 123 18.60 14.95 -2.38
C ASP A 123 19.13 16.17 -3.16
N PRO A 124 20.33 16.09 -3.74
CA PRO A 124 20.88 17.16 -4.58
C PRO A 124 20.14 17.33 -5.91
N GLN A 125 19.58 16.26 -6.49
CA GLN A 125 18.91 16.33 -7.79
C GLN A 125 17.63 17.16 -7.71
N LEU A 126 16.74 16.84 -6.77
CA LEU A 126 15.58 17.68 -6.50
C LEU A 126 15.90 18.87 -5.59
N ARG A 127 17.15 19.12 -5.16
CA ARG A 127 17.52 20.16 -4.17
C ARG A 127 16.51 20.21 -3.01
N LEU A 128 16.23 19.05 -2.45
CA LEU A 128 15.21 18.81 -1.42
C LEU A 128 15.91 18.38 -0.14
N VAL A 129 15.55 19.00 0.98
CA VAL A 129 16.02 18.62 2.32
C VAL A 129 14.81 18.41 3.21
N GLY A 130 14.90 17.42 4.11
CA GLY A 130 13.81 17.13 5.03
C GLY A 130 14.20 16.11 6.09
N ARG A 131 13.70 16.32 7.31
CA ARG A 131 13.82 15.36 8.41
C ARG A 131 12.42 14.77 8.69
N PRO A 132 12.21 13.46 8.49
CA PRO A 132 11.02 12.78 9.01
C PRO A 132 11.07 12.78 10.54
N ASP A 133 9.92 12.69 11.21
CA ASP A 133 9.93 12.55 12.68
C ASP A 133 10.56 11.22 13.11
N TYR A 134 10.16 10.12 12.44
CA TYR A 134 10.68 8.78 12.68
C TYR A 134 10.89 8.02 11.36
N LEU A 135 11.78 7.02 11.42
CA LEU A 135 11.90 5.97 10.41
C LEU A 135 11.62 4.62 11.07
N VAL A 136 10.93 3.73 10.35
CA VAL A 136 10.67 2.35 10.75
C VAL A 136 11.40 1.43 9.80
N ARG A 137 12.08 0.41 10.31
CA ARG A 137 12.75 -0.57 9.46
C ARG A 137 11.83 -1.75 9.14
N GLN A 138 11.51 -1.95 7.85
CA GLN A 138 10.79 -3.12 7.37
C GLN A 138 11.69 -3.91 6.43
N GLY A 139 12.40 -4.90 6.99
CA GLY A 139 13.43 -5.65 6.27
C GLY A 139 14.57 -4.73 5.80
N ARG A 140 14.76 -4.63 4.48
CA ARG A 140 15.77 -3.75 3.87
C ARG A 140 15.30 -2.30 3.68
N THR A 141 13.99 -2.04 3.77
CA THR A 141 13.39 -0.75 3.44
C THR A 141 13.15 0.07 4.70
N LEU A 142 13.32 1.39 4.60
CA LEU A 142 12.91 2.33 5.64
C LEU A 142 11.58 2.97 5.27
N ILE A 143 10.66 3.04 6.23
CA ILE A 143 9.33 3.64 6.08
C ILE A 143 9.32 4.95 6.88
N PRO A 144 9.15 6.13 6.25
CA PRO A 144 9.07 7.40 6.96
C PRO A 144 7.72 7.54 7.68
N VAL A 145 7.76 8.13 8.87
CA VAL A 145 6.60 8.45 9.69
C VAL A 145 6.57 9.96 9.96
N GLU A 146 5.45 10.58 9.64
CA GLU A 146 5.13 11.98 9.95
C GLU A 146 4.08 12.03 11.07
N VAL A 147 4.31 12.82 12.12
CA VAL A 147 3.36 13.00 13.22
C VAL A 147 2.58 14.30 13.06
N LYS A 148 1.26 14.22 13.22
CA LYS A 148 0.37 15.37 13.27
C LYS A 148 -0.37 15.40 14.61
N SER A 149 -0.27 16.51 15.33
CA SER A 149 -0.92 16.73 16.63
C SER A 149 -2.45 16.82 16.55
N GLY A 150 -2.98 17.18 15.38
CA GLY A 150 -4.42 17.17 15.12
C GLY A 150 -4.98 15.76 14.89
N ARG A 151 -6.31 15.65 14.99
CA ARG A 151 -7.06 14.46 14.57
C ARG A 151 -7.00 14.29 13.04
N ALA A 152 -7.14 13.05 12.58
CA ALA A 152 -7.16 12.77 11.15
C ALA A 152 -8.42 13.34 10.49
N PRO A 153 -8.31 14.03 9.33
CA PRO A 153 -9.51 14.57 8.67
C PRO A 153 -10.42 13.43 8.19
N ALA A 154 -11.74 13.64 8.28
CA ALA A 154 -12.73 12.62 7.97
C ALA A 154 -12.63 12.08 6.53
N ARG A 155 -12.29 12.96 5.57
CA ARG A 155 -12.11 12.62 4.14
C ARG A 155 -10.72 12.08 3.79
N GLY A 156 -9.90 11.75 4.79
CA GLY A 156 -8.51 11.33 4.61
C GLY A 156 -7.50 12.47 4.78
N PRO A 157 -6.18 12.19 4.67
CA PRO A 157 -5.12 13.18 4.85
C PRO A 157 -5.22 14.40 3.93
N TYR A 158 -4.87 15.59 4.43
CA TYR A 158 -4.79 16.79 3.61
C TYR A 158 -3.69 16.72 2.54
N ARG A 159 -3.85 17.48 1.46
CA ARG A 159 -2.87 17.57 0.36
C ARG A 159 -1.47 17.93 0.82
N SER A 160 -1.35 18.85 1.78
CA SER A 160 -0.07 19.23 2.40
C SER A 160 0.59 18.04 3.10
N HIS A 161 -0.16 17.25 3.88
CA HIS A 161 0.37 16.10 4.60
C HIS A 161 0.84 15.00 3.65
N LEU A 162 0.09 14.75 2.57
CA LEU A 162 0.44 13.76 1.55
C LEU A 162 1.69 14.16 0.75
N LEU A 163 1.85 15.44 0.39
CA LEU A 163 3.04 15.94 -0.30
C LEU A 163 4.27 15.98 0.61
N GLN A 164 4.11 16.34 1.89
CA GLN A 164 5.19 16.29 2.88
C GLN A 164 5.69 14.85 3.10
N LEU A 165 4.77 13.90 3.27
CA LEU A 165 5.15 12.50 3.40
C LEU A 165 5.80 11.95 2.12
N ALA A 166 5.30 12.34 0.94
CA ALA A 166 5.93 12.00 -0.33
C ALA A 166 7.37 12.52 -0.44
N ALA A 167 7.65 13.71 0.09
CA ALA A 167 9.00 14.27 0.16
C ALA A 167 9.92 13.37 1.00
N TYR A 168 9.47 12.87 2.16
CA TYR A 168 10.26 11.92 2.95
C TYR A 168 10.44 10.56 2.26
N CYS A 169 9.40 10.03 1.59
CA CYS A 169 9.55 8.79 0.83
C CYS A 169 10.58 8.93 -0.30
N HIS A 170 10.59 10.07 -1.01
CA HIS A 170 11.59 10.38 -2.03
C HIS A 170 13.00 10.54 -1.42
N LEU A 171 13.14 11.23 -0.28
CA LEU A 171 14.44 11.40 0.38
C LEU A 171 15.01 10.08 0.89
N VAL A 172 14.17 9.19 1.43
CA VAL A 172 14.58 7.81 1.79
C VAL A 172 14.99 7.01 0.55
N GLU A 173 14.22 7.08 -0.54
CA GLU A 173 14.56 6.44 -1.82
C GLU A 173 15.93 6.93 -2.34
N ALA A 174 16.17 8.24 -2.33
CA ALA A 174 17.42 8.85 -2.81
C ALA A 174 18.64 8.49 -1.95
N GLN A 175 18.51 8.48 -0.62
CA GLN A 175 19.63 8.25 0.29
C GLN A 175 19.93 6.76 0.53
N THR A 176 18.94 5.86 0.40
CA THR A 176 19.13 4.42 0.65
C THR A 176 19.17 3.56 -0.61
N GLY A 177 18.77 4.11 -1.77
CA GLY A 177 18.52 3.34 -3.00
C GLY A 177 17.32 2.39 -2.94
N HIS A 178 16.63 2.28 -1.79
CA HIS A 178 15.49 1.38 -1.59
C HIS A 178 14.20 2.21 -1.48
N ARG A 179 13.35 2.12 -2.49
CA ARG A 179 12.08 2.86 -2.54
C ARG A 179 11.09 2.38 -1.47
N PRO A 180 10.57 3.26 -0.59
CA PRO A 180 9.48 2.90 0.31
C PRO A 180 8.20 2.57 -0.48
N PRO A 181 7.51 1.44 -0.23
CA PRO A 181 6.21 1.17 -0.86
C PRO A 181 5.11 2.15 -0.38
N TYR A 182 5.23 2.61 0.86
CA TYR A 182 4.34 3.57 1.50
C TYR A 182 5.12 4.39 2.54
N GLY A 183 4.49 5.45 3.05
CA GLY A 183 4.86 6.12 4.31
C GLY A 183 3.67 6.12 5.27
N LEU A 184 3.90 6.54 6.52
CA LEU A 184 2.87 6.60 7.56
C LEU A 184 2.63 8.05 8.01
N ILE A 185 1.37 8.40 8.26
CA ILE A 185 0.99 9.64 8.97
C ILE A 185 0.31 9.25 10.28
N ARG A 186 0.93 9.57 11.42
CA ARG A 186 0.37 9.34 12.76
C ARG A 186 -0.34 10.60 13.24
N TYR A 187 -1.66 10.60 13.16
CA TYR A 187 -2.51 11.61 13.79
C TYR A 187 -2.74 11.27 15.27
N ALA A 188 -3.29 12.20 16.04
CA ALA A 188 -3.62 11.98 17.44
C ALA A 188 -4.62 10.83 17.69
N ASP A 189 -5.48 10.50 16.71
CA ASP A 189 -6.53 9.48 16.85
C ASP A 189 -6.37 8.25 15.94
N ARG A 190 -5.45 8.27 14.95
CA ARG A 190 -5.13 7.09 14.11
C ARG A 190 -3.85 7.26 13.29
N THR A 191 -3.23 6.14 12.93
CA THR A 191 -2.23 6.07 11.85
C THR A 191 -2.90 5.84 10.50
N VAL A 192 -2.39 6.44 9.43
CA VAL A 192 -2.83 6.24 8.04
C VAL A 192 -1.63 5.88 7.17
N ALA A 193 -1.73 4.79 6.40
CA ALA A 193 -0.73 4.41 5.41
C ALA A 193 -0.98 5.12 4.06
N VAL A 194 0.08 5.59 3.42
CA VAL A 194 0.01 6.34 2.16
C VAL A 194 0.96 5.70 1.15
N ASN A 195 0.40 5.03 0.14
CA ASN A 195 1.16 4.39 -0.93
C ASN A 195 2.00 5.43 -1.68
N TYR A 196 3.31 5.21 -1.76
CA TYR A 196 4.25 6.10 -2.46
C TYR A 196 4.26 5.77 -3.96
N THR A 197 3.14 6.05 -4.62
CA THR A 197 2.92 5.75 -6.04
C THR A 197 3.77 6.65 -6.96
N PRO A 198 4.06 6.24 -8.22
CA PRO A 198 4.72 7.10 -9.20
C PRO A 198 4.00 8.44 -9.40
N ALA A 199 2.66 8.44 -9.43
CA ALA A 199 1.87 9.67 -9.52
C ALA A 199 2.03 10.59 -8.30
N LEU A 200 2.17 10.04 -7.08
CA LEU A 200 2.46 10.83 -5.88
C LEU A 200 3.86 11.48 -5.94
N ARG A 201 4.86 10.73 -6.42
CA ARG A 201 6.22 11.27 -6.67
C ARG A 201 6.19 12.36 -7.75
N GLU A 202 5.44 12.18 -8.83
CA GLU A 202 5.29 13.19 -9.87
C GLU A 202 4.61 14.46 -9.36
N HIS A 203 3.52 14.34 -8.57
CA HIS A 203 2.86 15.48 -7.94
C HIS A 203 3.81 16.25 -6.98
N LEU A 204 4.72 15.56 -6.29
CA LEU A 204 5.78 16.19 -5.51
C LEU A 204 6.73 16.99 -6.42
N VAL A 205 7.30 16.36 -7.45
CA VAL A 205 8.24 17.00 -8.39
C VAL A 205 7.62 18.23 -9.05
N GLN A 206 6.39 18.12 -9.57
CA GLN A 206 5.64 19.22 -10.16
C GLN A 206 5.35 20.35 -9.15
N THR A 207 5.15 20.03 -7.87
CA THR A 207 4.94 21.04 -6.82
C THR A 207 6.25 21.74 -6.45
N LEU A 208 7.36 21.01 -6.35
CA LEU A 208 8.69 21.59 -6.15
C LEU A 208 9.15 22.47 -7.33
N ALA A 209 8.75 22.12 -8.56
CA ALA A 209 8.99 22.94 -9.74
C ALA A 209 8.20 24.26 -9.67
N ARG A 210 6.90 24.22 -9.36
CA ARG A 210 6.08 25.43 -9.18
C ARG A 210 6.61 26.33 -8.08
N LEU A 211 6.88 25.80 -6.89
CA LEU A 211 7.47 26.56 -5.77
C LEU A 211 8.79 27.26 -6.13
N ARG A 212 9.55 26.77 -7.12
CA ARG A 212 10.77 27.42 -7.61
C ARG A 212 10.49 28.52 -8.62
N ALA A 213 9.53 28.30 -9.51
CA ALA A 213 9.06 29.32 -10.44
C ALA A 213 8.43 30.49 -9.67
N ASP A 214 7.53 30.20 -8.72
CA ASP A 214 6.89 31.19 -7.84
C ASP A 214 7.95 32.00 -7.06
N ARG A 215 9.00 31.35 -6.54
CA ARG A 215 10.12 32.03 -5.85
C ARG A 215 10.98 32.92 -6.76
N GLN A 216 10.91 32.74 -8.08
CA GLN A 216 11.61 33.56 -9.08
C GLN A 216 10.69 34.58 -9.75
N ALA A 217 9.37 34.51 -9.53
CA ALA A 217 8.41 35.44 -10.09
C ALA A 217 8.48 36.80 -9.38
N THR A 218 8.23 37.87 -10.14
CA THR A 218 8.10 39.24 -9.60
C THR A 218 6.89 39.38 -8.68
N GLU A 219 5.84 38.61 -8.94
CA GLU A 219 4.54 38.66 -8.26
C GLU A 219 3.96 37.24 -8.13
N VAL A 220 3.33 36.94 -6.99
CA VAL A 220 2.72 35.63 -6.69
C VAL A 220 1.40 35.84 -5.97
N HIS A 221 0.31 35.38 -6.58
CA HIS A 221 -1.05 35.59 -6.06
C HIS A 221 -1.53 34.49 -5.09
N ARG A 222 -2.49 34.84 -4.25
CA ARG A 222 -3.11 33.95 -3.24
C ARG A 222 -3.90 32.80 -3.88
N ASP A 223 -3.50 31.56 -3.58
CA ASP A 223 -4.00 30.34 -4.26
C ASP A 223 -5.37 29.76 -3.84
N HIS A 224 -6.10 30.27 -2.83
CA HIS A 224 -6.97 29.35 -2.04
C HIS A 224 -8.36 29.76 -1.53
N HIS A 225 -8.81 31.01 -1.59
CA HIS A 225 -10.18 31.41 -1.19
C HIS A 225 -10.66 30.86 0.19
N GLN A 226 -9.80 30.93 1.22
CA GLN A 226 -10.08 30.40 2.58
C GLN A 226 -9.64 31.39 3.66
N PRO A 227 -10.55 32.18 4.27
CA PRO A 227 -10.21 33.19 5.27
C PRO A 227 -9.47 32.63 6.49
N ALA A 228 -9.72 31.38 6.88
CA ALA A 228 -9.02 30.72 7.98
C ALA A 228 -7.50 30.56 7.75
N ARG A 229 -7.06 30.40 6.50
CA ARG A 229 -5.61 30.38 6.16
C ARG A 229 -5.00 31.78 6.29
N CYS A 230 -5.73 32.82 5.89
CA CYS A 230 -5.28 34.22 6.00
C CYS A 230 -5.11 34.64 7.47
N ARG A 231 -6.10 34.36 8.33
CA ARG A 231 -6.08 34.75 9.77
C ARG A 231 -4.87 34.22 10.56
N ALA A 232 -4.27 33.10 10.15
CA ALA A 232 -3.09 32.50 10.77
C ALA A 232 -1.81 32.66 9.92
N CYS A 233 -1.84 33.46 8.84
CA CYS A 233 -0.71 33.66 7.96
C CYS A 233 0.25 34.73 8.52
N GLY A 234 1.51 34.37 8.74
CA GLY A 234 2.56 35.31 9.17
C GLY A 234 2.91 36.42 8.16
N TYR A 235 2.34 36.38 6.96
CA TYR A 235 2.47 37.43 5.93
C TYR A 235 1.21 38.28 5.76
N ARG A 236 0.16 38.08 6.57
CA ARG A 236 -1.16 38.73 6.44
C ARG A 236 -1.05 40.25 6.31
N ASP A 237 -0.27 40.90 7.17
CA ASP A 237 -0.14 42.36 7.23
C ASP A 237 0.66 42.97 6.06
N ARG A 238 1.13 42.13 5.12
CA ARG A 238 1.84 42.50 3.88
C ARG A 238 1.26 41.79 2.66
N CYS A 239 0.03 41.31 2.73
CA CYS A 239 -0.63 40.57 1.66
C CYS A 239 -1.90 41.31 1.24
N ASP A 240 -1.83 42.02 0.13
CA ASP A 240 -2.92 42.86 -0.40
C ASP A 240 -4.14 42.03 -0.88
N GLU A 241 -4.01 40.69 -0.92
CA GLU A 241 -5.07 39.73 -1.24
C GLU A 241 -5.64 38.98 0.00
N ALA A 242 -5.34 39.44 1.21
CA ALA A 242 -5.84 38.82 2.44
C ALA A 242 -7.39 38.85 2.52
N LEU A 243 -7.99 37.74 2.96
CA LEU A 243 -9.45 37.53 2.92
C LEU A 243 -10.19 37.82 4.24
N ALA A 244 -9.44 38.08 5.32
CA ALA A 244 -9.93 38.43 6.65
C ALA A 244 -8.77 38.90 7.52
#